data_AF-A0A3E2V4I5-F1
#
_entry.id   AF-A0A3E2V4I5-F1
#
_cell.length_a   1.000
_cell.length_b   1.000
_cell.length_c   1.000
_cell.angle_alpha   90.00
_cell.angle_beta   90.00
_cell.angle_gamma   90.00
#
_symmetry.space_group_name_H-M   'P 1'
#
loop_
_entity.id
_entity.type
_entity.pdbx_description
1 polymer ?
#
loop_
_entity_poly.entity_id
_entity_poly.type
_entity_poly.pdbx_seq_one_letter_code
_entity_poly.pdbx_strand_id
1 'polypeptide(L)'
;MHILDLPTDIFNVYPAMIKFKTYQARWQIGDIYVSGDARKTEDNPQGLGCYLVMTGRGCDDIFRILDSRNYTFGDMFRRCERRYGLDNFHFTRLDIAIDDKNEKPFFTIEQIKKKCEKEEFISNSEGYHFDESKFDDFDTAKTVYIGAGKSGLSYRFYDKDKEVCSKHNKTLDEVGSWKRTEMQLRDDKAHVFAMTFKDRPLELGELAFGLLANNLRFVVQNRNESNKSRW
;
A
#
# COMPACT_ATOMS: atom_id res chain seq x y z
N MET A 1 -21.79 8.83 -14.35
CA MET A 1 -20.75 7.78 -14.14
C MET A 1 -20.20 7.95 -12.74
N HIS A 2 -20.33 6.93 -11.89
CA HIS A 2 -19.82 6.96 -10.52
C HIS A 2 -18.42 6.33 -10.49
N ILE A 3 -17.50 6.88 -9.69
CA ILE A 3 -16.11 6.38 -9.62
C ILE A 3 -16.06 4.98 -9.02
N LEU A 4 -16.62 4.83 -7.82
CA LEU A 4 -16.63 3.58 -7.05
C LEU A 4 -17.76 2.62 -7.47
N ASP A 5 -18.73 3.12 -8.24
CA ASP A 5 -19.86 2.30 -8.70
C ASP A 5 -20.68 1.63 -7.57
N LEU A 6 -20.62 2.27 -6.40
CA LEU A 6 -21.38 1.96 -5.19
C LEU A 6 -22.59 2.91 -5.07
N PRO A 7 -23.77 2.39 -4.69
CA PRO A 7 -24.90 3.23 -4.30
C PRO A 7 -24.51 4.20 -3.16
N THR A 8 -25.04 5.42 -3.16
CA THR A 8 -24.66 6.42 -2.14
C THR A 8 -25.36 6.24 -0.81
N ASP A 9 -26.51 5.56 -0.80
CA ASP A 9 -27.38 5.30 0.35
C ASP A 9 -26.84 4.23 1.31
N ILE A 10 -25.86 3.44 0.88
CA ILE A 10 -25.21 2.42 1.74
C ILE A 10 -24.15 3.02 2.68
N PHE A 11 -23.77 4.29 2.48
CA PHE A 11 -22.73 4.93 3.27
C PHE A 11 -23.34 5.53 4.54
N ASN A 12 -22.75 5.18 5.68
CA ASN A 12 -23.01 5.90 6.92
C ASN A 12 -22.30 7.26 6.90
N VAL A 13 -22.95 8.28 7.44
CA VAL A 13 -22.43 9.65 7.45
C VAL A 13 -21.99 10.05 8.85
N TYR A 14 -20.77 10.58 8.94
CA TYR A 14 -20.16 11.04 10.17
C TYR A 14 -19.59 12.46 10.01
N PRO A 15 -19.48 13.24 11.10
CA PRO A 15 -18.63 14.42 11.10
C PRO A 15 -17.18 14.02 10.81
N ALA A 16 -16.48 14.75 9.95
CA ALA A 16 -15.08 14.53 9.66
C ALA A 16 -14.19 15.57 10.35
N MET A 17 -13.07 15.10 10.89
CA MET A 17 -11.88 15.91 11.11
C MET A 17 -10.70 15.16 10.50
N ILE A 18 -10.22 15.61 9.34
CA ILE A 18 -8.95 15.13 8.79
C ILE A 18 -7.88 16.14 9.19
N LYS A 19 -6.84 15.67 9.87
CA LYS A 19 -5.71 16.50 10.27
C LYS A 19 -5.17 17.25 9.05
N PHE A 20 -5.07 18.58 9.16
CA PHE A 20 -4.61 19.48 8.09
C PHE A 20 -5.53 19.60 6.86
N LYS A 21 -6.79 19.15 6.92
CA LYS A 21 -7.79 19.37 5.86
C LYS A 21 -9.09 19.94 6.43
N THR A 22 -9.85 20.62 5.57
CA THR A 22 -11.06 21.36 5.96
C THR A 22 -12.37 20.58 5.75
N TYR A 23 -12.30 19.28 5.47
CA TYR A 23 -13.48 18.43 5.24
C TYR A 23 -14.35 18.30 6.49
N GLN A 24 -15.66 18.47 6.32
CA GLN A 24 -16.63 18.50 7.41
C GLN A 24 -17.43 17.19 7.52
N ALA A 25 -17.54 16.42 6.43
CA ALA A 25 -18.29 15.18 6.38
C ALA A 25 -17.41 13.99 5.96
N ARG A 26 -17.77 12.79 6.46
CA ARG A 26 -17.23 11.50 6.04
C ARG A 26 -18.38 10.55 5.74
N TRP A 27 -18.39 10.02 4.52
CA TRP A 27 -19.21 8.88 4.11
C TRP A 27 -18.36 7.62 4.24
N GLN A 28 -18.83 6.62 4.98
CA GLN A 28 -18.08 5.39 5.22
C GLN A 28 -18.95 4.14 5.09
N ILE A 29 -18.44 3.14 4.39
CA ILE A 29 -18.92 1.76 4.41
C ILE A 29 -17.74 0.82 4.62
N GLY A 30 -17.76 0.08 5.73
CA GLY A 30 -16.65 -0.78 6.13
C GLY A 30 -15.31 -0.03 6.14
N ASP A 31 -14.40 -0.49 5.30
CA ASP A 31 -13.02 -0.02 5.14
C ASP A 31 -12.81 0.99 3.99
N ILE A 32 -13.91 1.50 3.42
CA ILE A 32 -13.93 2.51 2.37
C ILE A 32 -14.57 3.76 2.93
N TYR A 33 -13.89 4.91 2.82
CA TYR A 33 -14.47 6.17 3.24
C TYR A 33 -14.05 7.34 2.35
N VAL A 34 -14.99 8.25 2.14
CA VAL A 34 -14.80 9.51 1.42
C VAL A 34 -15.03 10.62 2.42
N SER A 35 -14.07 11.52 2.58
CA SER A 35 -14.28 12.79 3.27
C SER A 35 -14.47 13.91 2.27
N GLY A 36 -15.42 14.79 2.53
CA GLY A 36 -15.79 15.88 1.62
C GLY A 36 -16.47 17.00 2.39
N ASP A 37 -17.28 17.79 1.69
CA ASP A 37 -17.84 19.05 2.19
C ASP A 37 -16.75 19.91 2.81
N ALA A 38 -15.78 20.30 1.97
CA ALA A 38 -14.70 21.15 2.44
C ALA A 38 -15.27 22.50 2.88
N ARG A 39 -14.81 22.98 4.04
CA ARG A 39 -15.15 24.34 4.48
C ARG A 39 -14.76 25.32 3.38
N LYS A 40 -15.71 26.16 2.98
CA LYS A 40 -15.46 27.24 2.02
C LYS A 40 -14.41 28.19 2.57
N THR A 41 -13.40 28.50 1.77
CA THR A 41 -12.34 29.47 2.05
C THR A 41 -12.22 30.44 0.88
N GLU A 42 -11.40 31.50 1.01
CA GLU A 42 -11.10 32.38 -0.13
C GLU A 42 -10.50 31.60 -1.30
N ASP A 43 -9.60 30.65 -1.02
CA ASP A 43 -8.95 29.79 -2.03
C ASP A 43 -9.85 28.64 -2.54
N ASN A 44 -10.91 28.29 -1.82
CA ASN A 44 -11.89 27.26 -2.20
C ASN A 44 -13.32 27.75 -1.90
N PRO A 45 -13.83 28.75 -2.64
CA PRO A 45 -15.10 29.40 -2.32
C PRO A 45 -16.30 28.47 -2.50
N GLN A 46 -16.14 27.43 -3.31
CA GLN A 46 -17.18 26.43 -3.56
C GLN A 46 -17.12 25.25 -2.58
N GLY A 47 -16.05 25.13 -1.78
CA GLY A 47 -15.87 24.00 -0.87
C GLY A 47 -15.74 22.66 -1.60
N LEU A 48 -15.24 22.69 -2.84
CA LEU A 48 -15.14 21.50 -3.69
C LEU A 48 -13.92 20.66 -3.30
N GLY A 49 -14.04 19.37 -3.59
CA GLY A 49 -12.99 18.38 -3.37
C GLY A 49 -13.44 17.31 -2.39
N CYS A 50 -12.86 16.12 -2.56
CA CYS A 50 -13.07 15.00 -1.67
C CYS A 50 -11.77 14.22 -1.49
N TYR A 51 -11.70 13.42 -0.45
CA TYR A 51 -10.57 12.58 -0.11
C TYR A 51 -11.06 11.16 0.12
N LEU A 52 -10.81 10.30 -0.86
CA LEU A 52 -11.10 8.87 -0.80
C LEU A 52 -9.95 8.15 -0.08
N VAL A 53 -10.31 7.27 0.84
CA VAL A 53 -9.40 6.29 1.43
C VAL A 53 -10.03 4.92 1.35
N MET A 54 -9.22 3.95 0.95
CA MET A 54 -9.51 2.53 1.00
C MET A 54 -8.37 1.88 1.75
N THR A 55 -8.66 1.15 2.84
CA THR A 55 -7.64 0.32 3.51
C THR A 55 -7.41 -0.95 2.67
N GLY A 56 -6.48 -1.82 3.08
CA GLY A 56 -6.25 -3.10 2.38
C GLY A 56 -7.54 -3.91 2.16
N ARG A 57 -8.39 -4.01 3.20
CA ARG A 57 -9.69 -4.69 3.08
C ARG A 57 -10.67 -3.94 2.17
N GLY A 58 -10.67 -2.61 2.21
CA GLY A 58 -11.48 -1.79 1.30
C GLY A 58 -11.06 -1.96 -0.16
N CYS A 59 -9.75 -2.13 -0.43
CA CYS A 59 -9.26 -2.50 -1.75
C CYS A 59 -9.72 -3.89 -2.17
N ASP A 60 -9.71 -4.88 -1.27
CA ASP A 60 -10.22 -6.24 -1.56
C ASP A 60 -11.72 -6.21 -1.90
N ASP A 61 -12.52 -5.42 -1.17
CA ASP A 61 -13.95 -5.26 -1.44
C ASP A 61 -14.21 -4.61 -2.81
N ILE A 62 -13.51 -3.51 -3.11
CA ILE A 62 -13.60 -2.85 -4.43
C ILE A 62 -13.12 -3.77 -5.55
N PHE A 63 -12.04 -4.52 -5.34
CA PHE A 63 -11.56 -5.50 -6.31
C PHE A 63 -12.66 -6.49 -6.69
N ARG A 64 -13.33 -7.10 -5.70
CA ARG A 64 -14.42 -8.05 -5.96
C ARG A 64 -15.59 -7.43 -6.73
N ILE A 65 -15.93 -6.18 -6.41
CA ILE A 65 -16.99 -5.45 -7.12
C ILE A 65 -16.61 -5.21 -8.58
N LEU A 66 -15.40 -4.71 -8.82
CA LEU A 66 -14.89 -4.45 -10.16
C LEU A 66 -14.81 -5.75 -10.97
N ASP A 67 -14.22 -6.79 -10.38
CA ASP A 67 -14.04 -8.12 -11.00
C ASP A 67 -15.38 -8.76 -11.36
N SER A 68 -16.38 -8.69 -10.48
CA SER A 68 -17.75 -9.19 -10.76
C SER A 68 -18.42 -8.52 -11.98
N ARG A 69 -17.90 -7.36 -12.40
CA ARG A 69 -18.36 -6.58 -13.55
C ARG A 69 -17.36 -6.57 -14.70
N ASN A 70 -16.34 -7.42 -14.64
CA ASN A 70 -15.24 -7.50 -15.62
C ASN A 70 -14.49 -6.16 -15.78
N TYR A 71 -14.28 -5.45 -14.67
CA TYR A 71 -13.50 -4.22 -14.57
C TYR A 71 -12.28 -4.42 -13.66
N THR A 72 -11.32 -3.53 -13.82
CA THR A 72 -10.08 -3.46 -13.05
C THR A 72 -9.98 -2.15 -12.28
N PHE A 73 -9.04 -2.06 -11.35
CA PHE A 73 -8.65 -0.78 -10.75
C PHE A 73 -8.20 0.25 -11.80
N GLY A 74 -7.61 -0.20 -12.93
CA GLY A 74 -7.26 0.70 -14.03
C GLY A 74 -8.49 1.35 -14.67
N ASP A 75 -9.61 0.63 -14.77
CA ASP A 75 -10.88 1.21 -15.22
C ASP A 75 -11.40 2.24 -14.23
N MET A 76 -11.31 1.96 -12.92
CA MET A 76 -11.67 2.93 -11.89
C MET A 76 -10.82 4.20 -11.99
N PHE A 77 -9.50 4.07 -12.19
CA PHE A 77 -8.59 5.21 -12.35
C PHE A 77 -8.89 6.01 -13.64
N ARG A 78 -9.29 5.33 -14.72
CA ARG A 78 -9.74 5.98 -15.96
C ARG A 78 -11.05 6.75 -15.78
N ARG A 79 -11.95 6.28 -14.90
CA ARG A 79 -13.15 7.04 -14.52
C ARG A 79 -12.78 8.32 -13.78
N CYS A 80 -11.78 8.30 -12.89
CA CYS A 80 -11.28 9.50 -12.22
C CYS A 80 -10.77 10.52 -13.23
N GLU A 81 -9.90 10.10 -14.15
CA GLU A 81 -9.37 10.95 -15.22
C GLU A 81 -10.47 11.54 -16.09
N ARG A 82 -11.44 10.74 -16.55
CA ARG A 82 -12.57 11.24 -17.35
C ARG A 82 -13.45 12.22 -16.60
N ARG A 83 -13.62 12.04 -15.29
CA ARG A 83 -14.55 12.85 -14.47
C ARG A 83 -13.93 14.16 -13.99
N TYR A 84 -12.64 14.15 -13.66
CA TYR A 84 -11.96 15.27 -13.04
C TYR A 84 -10.94 15.93 -13.98
N GLY A 85 -10.40 15.20 -14.96
CA GLY A 85 -9.23 15.64 -15.74
C GLY A 85 -7.93 15.34 -15.00
N LEU A 86 -6.83 15.18 -15.73
CA LEU A 86 -5.53 14.75 -15.18
C LEU A 86 -5.03 15.64 -14.04
N ASP A 87 -5.25 16.95 -14.12
CA ASP A 87 -4.69 17.91 -13.16
C ASP A 87 -5.57 18.15 -11.91
N ASN A 88 -6.76 17.53 -11.83
CA ASN A 88 -7.73 17.80 -10.77
C ASN A 88 -7.97 16.62 -9.80
N PHE A 89 -7.16 15.57 -9.87
CA PHE A 89 -7.13 14.51 -8.86
C PHE A 89 -5.71 13.99 -8.68
N HIS A 90 -5.39 13.55 -7.46
CA HIS A 90 -4.05 13.10 -7.12
C HIS A 90 -4.09 11.87 -6.20
N PHE A 91 -3.22 10.89 -6.46
CA PHE A 91 -3.02 9.76 -5.57
C PHE A 91 -1.98 10.15 -4.54
N THR A 92 -2.41 10.61 -3.37
CA THR A 92 -1.48 11.02 -2.31
C THR A 92 -0.76 9.85 -1.64
N ARG A 93 -1.32 8.64 -1.76
CA ARG A 93 -0.75 7.40 -1.25
C ARG A 93 -1.28 6.20 -2.02
N LEU A 94 -0.40 5.27 -2.35
CA LEU A 94 -0.74 3.97 -2.94
C LEU A 94 0.21 2.92 -2.37
N ASP A 95 -0.32 1.85 -1.78
CA ASP A 95 0.46 0.74 -1.26
C ASP A 95 0.30 -0.45 -2.21
N ILE A 96 1.40 -1.01 -2.70
CA ILE A 96 1.43 -2.19 -3.56
C ILE A 96 1.96 -3.35 -2.73
N ALA A 97 1.26 -4.48 -2.73
CA ALA A 97 1.65 -5.67 -1.97
C ALA A 97 2.04 -6.82 -2.90
N ILE A 98 3.07 -7.55 -2.51
CA ILE A 98 3.48 -8.83 -3.11
C ILE A 98 3.36 -9.88 -2.01
N ASP A 99 2.57 -10.92 -2.28
CA ASP A 99 2.33 -12.03 -1.37
C ASP A 99 3.13 -13.26 -1.79
N ASP A 100 4.05 -13.69 -0.92
CA ASP A 100 4.72 -14.98 -1.02
C ASP A 100 3.94 -16.00 -0.18
N LYS A 101 3.21 -16.86 -0.87
CA LYS A 101 2.41 -17.97 -0.28
C LYS A 101 3.00 -19.34 -0.58
N ASN A 102 4.28 -19.41 -0.94
CA ASN A 102 4.93 -20.70 -1.17
C ASN A 102 5.07 -21.46 0.15
N GLU A 103 4.94 -22.79 0.11
CA GLU A 103 5.19 -23.66 1.28
C GLU A 103 6.56 -23.37 1.90
N LYS A 104 7.57 -23.25 1.03
CA LYS A 104 8.87 -22.70 1.39
C LYS A 104 8.96 -21.27 0.84
N PRO A 105 8.97 -20.24 1.71
CA PRO A 105 9.04 -18.87 1.25
C PRO A 105 10.40 -18.57 0.59
N PHE A 106 10.42 -17.61 -0.34
CA PHE A 106 11.64 -17.12 -0.98
C PHE A 106 12.62 -16.52 0.04
N PHE A 107 12.09 -15.95 1.11
CA PHE A 107 12.86 -15.43 2.24
C PHE A 107 12.03 -15.49 3.52
N THR A 108 12.72 -15.54 4.66
CA THR A 108 12.12 -15.27 5.96
C THR A 108 12.34 -13.81 6.36
N ILE A 109 11.48 -13.26 7.22
CA ILE A 109 11.65 -11.90 7.72
C ILE A 109 12.96 -11.76 8.52
N GLU A 110 13.39 -12.83 9.19
CA GLU A 110 14.67 -12.91 9.87
C GLU A 110 15.88 -12.80 8.92
N GLN A 111 15.79 -13.36 7.70
CA GLN A 111 16.83 -13.19 6.69
C GLN A 111 16.92 -11.73 6.24
N ILE A 112 15.78 -11.06 6.04
CA ILE A 112 15.74 -9.64 5.68
C ILE A 112 16.31 -8.79 6.81
N LYS A 113 15.92 -9.05 8.06
CA LYS A 113 16.46 -8.37 9.25
C LYS A 113 17.99 -8.47 9.30
N LYS A 114 18.54 -9.68 9.19
CA LYS A 114 19.99 -9.91 9.18
C LYS A 114 20.71 -9.20 8.03
N LYS A 115 20.08 -9.12 6.86
CA LYS A 115 20.63 -8.34 5.73
C LYS A 115 20.71 -6.85 6.07
N CYS A 116 19.67 -6.29 6.69
CA CYS A 116 19.68 -4.90 7.14
C CYS A 116 20.74 -4.64 8.22
N GLU A 117 20.81 -5.48 9.27
CA GLU A 117 21.78 -5.34 10.37
C GLU A 117 23.24 -5.41 9.90
N LYS A 118 23.50 -6.18 8.83
CA LYS A 118 24.83 -6.27 8.20
C LYS A 118 25.09 -5.19 7.16
N GLU A 119 24.15 -4.28 6.97
CA GLU A 119 24.18 -3.28 5.90
C GLU A 119 24.31 -3.92 4.50
N GLU A 120 23.78 -5.13 4.29
CA GLU A 120 23.83 -5.90 3.04
C GLU A 120 22.62 -5.59 2.12
N PHE A 121 22.30 -4.30 1.98
CA PHE A 121 21.26 -3.83 1.08
C PHE A 121 21.62 -2.47 0.46
N ILE A 122 20.99 -2.17 -0.67
CA ILE A 122 21.05 -0.88 -1.36
C ILE A 122 19.62 -0.41 -1.56
N SER A 123 19.32 0.80 -1.14
CA SER A 123 17.99 1.39 -1.19
C SER A 123 18.08 2.86 -1.55
N ASN A 124 17.10 3.36 -2.31
CA ASN A 124 16.91 4.80 -2.53
C ASN A 124 16.26 5.50 -1.32
N SER A 125 16.00 4.78 -0.24
CA SER A 125 15.42 5.28 1.01
C SER A 125 16.34 4.99 2.18
N GLU A 126 16.54 5.99 3.03
CA GLU A 126 17.44 5.91 4.17
C GLU A 126 16.77 5.30 5.40
N GLY A 127 17.58 4.55 6.17
CA GLY A 127 17.20 3.98 7.45
C GLY A 127 16.35 2.70 7.36
N TYR A 128 16.39 1.94 8.44
CA TYR A 128 15.52 0.79 8.69
C TYR A 128 15.15 0.74 10.17
N HIS A 129 14.02 0.09 10.48
CA HIS A 129 13.68 -0.28 11.85
C HIS A 129 12.94 -1.61 11.85
N PHE A 130 12.88 -2.22 13.03
CA PHE A 130 12.29 -3.52 13.24
C PHE A 130 11.24 -3.42 14.34
N ASP A 131 10.07 -3.98 14.05
CA ASP A 131 9.04 -4.19 15.05
C ASP A 131 8.90 -5.70 15.28
N GLU A 132 8.82 -6.09 16.54
CA GLU A 132 8.50 -7.46 16.95
C GLU A 132 7.35 -7.43 17.95
N SER A 133 6.34 -8.26 17.69
CA SER A 133 5.20 -8.43 18.59
C SER A 133 5.06 -9.89 18.98
N LYS A 134 4.72 -10.16 20.25
CA LYS A 134 4.46 -11.52 20.74
C LYS A 134 3.37 -12.17 19.88
N PHE A 135 3.64 -13.36 19.34
CA PHE A 135 2.66 -14.15 18.60
C PHE A 135 2.13 -15.29 19.49
N ASP A 136 3.04 -16.09 20.04
CA ASP A 136 2.75 -17.09 21.07
C ASP A 136 3.83 -17.04 22.17
N ASP A 137 3.87 -18.03 23.06
CA ASP A 137 4.82 -18.06 24.18
C ASP A 137 6.30 -18.23 23.76
N PHE A 138 6.56 -18.71 22.54
CA PHE A 138 7.90 -19.01 22.04
C PHE A 138 8.25 -18.29 20.73
N ASP A 139 7.29 -17.59 20.11
CA ASP A 139 7.45 -16.98 18.79
C ASP A 139 6.95 -15.53 18.72
N THR A 140 7.59 -14.75 17.85
CA THR A 140 7.28 -13.34 17.58
C THR A 140 6.93 -13.13 16.11
N ALA A 141 5.91 -12.30 15.86
CA ALA A 141 5.66 -11.76 14.53
C ALA A 141 6.64 -10.62 14.27
N LYS A 142 7.37 -10.72 13.16
CA LYS A 142 8.45 -9.78 12.82
C LYS A 142 8.02 -8.89 11.67
N THR A 143 8.37 -7.61 11.75
CA THR A 143 8.21 -6.65 10.67
C THR A 143 9.52 -5.87 10.48
N VAL A 144 10.00 -5.81 9.25
CA VAL A 144 11.12 -4.97 8.85
C VAL A 144 10.60 -3.81 8.02
N TYR A 145 10.98 -2.60 8.39
CA TYR A 145 10.71 -1.38 7.62
C TYR A 145 12.00 -0.86 7.03
N ILE A 146 11.97 -0.45 5.76
CA ILE A 146 13.08 0.24 5.09
C ILE A 146 12.56 1.56 4.53
N GLY A 147 13.22 2.67 4.85
CA GLY A 147 12.74 4.02 4.55
C GLY A 147 11.76 4.57 5.59
N ALA A 148 11.67 5.89 5.66
CA ALA A 148 10.75 6.58 6.56
C ALA A 148 9.30 6.54 6.05
N GLY A 149 8.31 6.37 6.93
CA GLY A 149 6.90 6.34 6.51
C GLY A 149 6.37 7.61 5.82
N LYS A 150 7.13 8.72 5.85
CA LYS A 150 6.84 9.99 5.16
C LYS A 150 7.60 10.16 3.82
N SER A 151 8.54 9.28 3.48
CA SER A 151 9.24 9.36 2.18
C SER A 151 8.31 9.00 1.03
N GLY A 152 8.70 9.39 -0.19
CA GLY A 152 7.96 9.06 -1.41
C GLY A 152 7.85 7.55 -1.69
N LEU A 153 8.76 6.74 -1.13
CA LEU A 153 8.74 5.28 -1.20
C LEU A 153 9.30 4.71 0.11
N SER A 154 8.63 3.71 0.68
CA SER A 154 9.09 2.93 1.82
C SER A 154 8.60 1.49 1.72
N TYR A 155 9.26 0.58 2.43
CA TYR A 155 8.99 -0.86 2.34
C TYR A 155 8.61 -1.44 3.69
N ARG A 156 7.74 -2.44 3.68
CA ARG A 156 7.45 -3.31 4.83
C ARG A 156 7.60 -4.77 4.41
N PHE A 157 8.32 -5.55 5.19
CA PHE A 157 8.44 -7.00 5.06
C PHE A 157 7.96 -7.63 6.35
N TYR A 158 6.96 -8.50 6.31
CA TYR A 158 6.43 -9.08 7.53
C TYR A 158 5.75 -10.43 7.36
N ASP A 159 5.60 -11.12 8.50
CA ASP A 159 4.90 -12.39 8.64
C ASP A 159 3.38 -12.16 8.53
N LYS A 160 2.84 -12.23 7.30
CA LYS A 160 1.42 -11.99 7.05
C LYS A 160 0.55 -13.13 7.59
N ASP A 161 1.07 -14.35 7.55
CA ASP A 161 0.47 -15.52 8.19
C ASP A 161 0.16 -15.25 9.67
N LYS A 162 1.16 -14.82 10.44
CA LYS A 162 1.01 -14.48 11.86
C LYS A 162 0.03 -13.33 12.07
N GLU A 163 0.07 -12.29 11.24
CA GLU A 163 -0.90 -11.19 11.31
C GLU A 163 -2.34 -11.68 11.13
N VAL A 164 -2.57 -12.55 10.14
CA VAL A 164 -3.90 -13.12 9.84
C VAL A 164 -4.36 -14.04 10.96
N CYS A 165 -3.50 -14.91 11.47
CA CYS A 165 -3.79 -15.78 12.62
C CYS A 165 -4.26 -14.96 13.83
N SER A 166 -3.52 -13.90 14.19
CA SER A 166 -3.87 -13.04 15.32
C SER A 166 -5.17 -12.25 15.10
N LYS A 167 -5.42 -11.75 13.89
CA LYS A 167 -6.61 -10.93 13.59
C LYS A 167 -7.89 -11.74 13.44
N HIS A 168 -7.78 -12.98 12.98
CA HIS A 168 -8.93 -13.80 12.60
C HIS A 168 -9.08 -15.07 13.46
N ASN A 169 -8.27 -15.20 14.51
CA ASN A 169 -8.27 -16.37 15.41
C ASN A 169 -8.14 -17.69 14.63
N LYS A 170 -7.15 -17.76 13.75
CA LYS A 170 -6.81 -18.93 12.92
C LYS A 170 -5.47 -19.52 13.34
N THR A 171 -5.25 -20.79 13.03
CA THR A 171 -3.95 -21.45 13.22
C THR A 171 -3.03 -21.24 12.01
N LEU A 172 -1.71 -21.42 12.22
CA LEU A 172 -0.74 -21.36 11.11
C LEU A 172 -0.98 -22.46 10.07
N ASP A 173 -1.46 -23.63 10.48
CA ASP A 173 -1.79 -24.72 9.56
C ASP A 173 -2.96 -24.37 8.64
N GLU A 174 -3.95 -23.62 9.14
CA GLU A 174 -5.08 -23.14 8.33
C GLU A 174 -4.69 -22.04 7.35
N VAL A 175 -3.70 -21.20 7.71
CA VAL A 175 -3.29 -20.04 6.89
C VAL A 175 -2.19 -20.41 5.89
N GLY A 176 -1.31 -21.34 6.26
CA GLY A 176 -0.09 -21.67 5.53
C GLY A 176 0.98 -20.57 5.62
N SER A 177 2.16 -20.87 5.07
CA SER A 177 3.26 -19.89 4.96
C SER A 177 2.82 -18.68 4.15
N TRP A 178 2.94 -17.49 4.72
CA TRP A 178 2.59 -16.25 4.04
C TRP A 178 3.47 -15.09 4.49
N LYS A 179 4.37 -14.64 3.60
CA LYS A 179 5.16 -13.41 3.77
C LYS A 179 4.66 -12.34 2.84
N ARG A 180 4.67 -11.09 3.31
CA ARG A 180 4.25 -9.97 2.48
C ARG A 180 5.34 -8.92 2.40
N THR A 181 5.56 -8.43 1.18
CA THR A 181 6.29 -7.21 0.89
C THR A 181 5.29 -6.13 0.49
N GLU A 182 5.27 -5.01 1.19
CA GLU A 182 4.49 -3.83 0.81
C GLU A 182 5.43 -2.69 0.42
N MET A 183 5.16 -2.07 -0.72
CA MET A 183 5.78 -0.83 -1.20
C MET A 183 4.77 0.29 -1.04
N GLN A 184 5.01 1.18 -0.08
CA GLN A 184 4.18 2.36 0.14
C GLN A 184 4.74 3.52 -0.68
N LEU A 185 3.97 3.97 -1.68
CA LEU A 185 4.24 5.15 -2.48
C LEU A 185 3.46 6.36 -1.93
N ARG A 186 4.04 7.56 -2.06
CA ARG A 186 3.38 8.83 -1.73
C ARG A 186 3.52 9.84 -2.86
N ASP A 187 2.58 10.78 -2.86
CA ASP A 187 2.57 11.97 -3.70
C ASP A 187 2.84 11.63 -5.18
N ASP A 188 3.80 12.30 -5.83
CA ASP A 188 4.11 12.11 -7.25
C ASP A 188 4.44 10.65 -7.61
N LYS A 189 5.16 9.92 -6.73
CA LYS A 189 5.48 8.52 -7.00
C LYS A 189 4.23 7.64 -7.02
N ALA A 190 3.27 7.91 -6.13
CA ALA A 190 2.00 7.20 -6.11
C ALA A 190 1.15 7.54 -7.34
N HIS A 191 1.08 8.83 -7.70
CA HIS A 191 0.33 9.27 -8.87
C HIS A 191 0.90 8.72 -10.18
N VAL A 192 2.22 8.80 -10.41
CA VAL A 192 2.88 8.26 -11.60
C VAL A 192 2.67 6.75 -11.73
N PHE A 193 2.82 6.00 -10.63
CA PHE A 193 2.56 4.56 -10.66
C PHE A 193 1.10 4.27 -11.01
N ALA A 194 0.15 4.95 -10.36
CA ALA A 194 -1.28 4.76 -10.61
C ALA A 194 -1.66 5.07 -12.07
N MET A 195 -1.09 6.13 -12.65
CA MET A 195 -1.34 6.48 -14.05
C MET A 195 -0.73 5.46 -15.01
N THR A 196 0.46 4.92 -14.71
CA THR A 196 1.08 3.86 -15.50
C THR A 196 0.25 2.57 -15.43
N PHE A 197 -0.21 2.20 -14.24
CA PHE A 197 -1.05 1.03 -14.01
C PHE A 197 -2.45 1.17 -14.65
N LYS A 198 -3.03 2.38 -14.69
CA LYS A 198 -4.30 2.66 -15.39
C LYS A 198 -4.25 2.23 -16.86
N ASP A 199 -3.11 2.43 -17.51
CA ASP A 199 -2.92 2.11 -18.93
C ASP A 199 -2.48 0.65 -19.15
N ARG A 200 -1.90 -0.01 -18.13
CA ARG A 200 -1.41 -1.39 -18.16
C ARG A 200 -1.95 -2.23 -16.99
N PRO A 201 -3.28 -2.37 -16.81
CA PRO A 201 -3.87 -2.93 -15.59
C PRO A 201 -3.61 -4.43 -15.40
N LEU A 202 -3.30 -5.16 -16.47
CA LEU A 202 -3.00 -6.59 -16.42
C LEU A 202 -1.54 -6.88 -16.06
N GLU A 203 -0.71 -5.84 -15.91
CA GLU A 203 0.74 -5.95 -15.79
C GLU A 203 1.24 -5.47 -14.42
N LEU A 204 0.36 -5.51 -13.40
CA LEU A 204 0.70 -5.10 -12.02
C LEU A 204 1.96 -5.80 -11.52
N GLY A 205 2.12 -7.09 -11.81
CA GLY A 205 3.29 -7.87 -11.42
C GLY A 205 4.58 -7.26 -11.98
N GLU A 206 4.64 -7.03 -13.30
CA GLU A 206 5.81 -6.41 -13.95
C GLU A 206 6.12 -5.03 -13.35
N LEU A 207 5.10 -4.19 -13.20
CA LEU A 207 5.26 -2.84 -12.64
C LEU A 207 5.73 -2.87 -11.18
N ALA A 208 5.19 -3.77 -10.36
CA ALA A 208 5.55 -3.92 -8.96
C ALA A 208 6.98 -4.46 -8.80
N PHE A 209 7.35 -5.52 -9.52
CA PHE A 209 8.71 -6.07 -9.48
C PHE A 209 9.73 -5.10 -10.07
N GLY A 210 9.39 -4.37 -11.14
CA GLY A 210 10.23 -3.32 -11.69
C GLY A 210 10.45 -2.17 -10.71
N LEU A 211 9.41 -1.73 -10.00
CA LEU A 211 9.52 -0.74 -8.93
C LEU A 211 10.45 -1.25 -7.81
N LEU A 212 10.28 -2.49 -7.35
CA LEU A 212 11.09 -3.08 -6.29
C LEU A 212 12.56 -3.19 -6.71
N ALA A 213 12.84 -3.86 -7.84
CA ALA A 213 14.19 -4.15 -8.30
C ALA A 213 15.03 -2.90 -8.59
N ASN A 214 14.39 -1.82 -9.06
CA ASN A 214 15.06 -0.55 -9.35
C ASN A 214 15.36 0.28 -8.10
N ASN A 215 14.73 0.00 -6.95
CA ASN A 215 14.80 0.86 -5.77
C ASN A 215 15.29 0.16 -4.50
N LEU A 216 15.28 -1.17 -4.45
CA LEU A 216 15.77 -1.95 -3.32
C LEU A 216 16.40 -3.26 -3.80
N ARG A 217 17.65 -3.50 -3.39
CA ARG A 217 18.38 -4.74 -3.66
C ARG A 217 19.10 -5.22 -2.41
N PHE A 218 18.87 -6.47 -2.03
CA PHE A 218 19.69 -7.17 -1.04
C PHE A 218 20.90 -7.78 -1.75
N VAL A 219 22.09 -7.59 -1.19
CA VAL A 219 23.36 -7.97 -1.81
C VAL A 219 24.10 -9.00 -0.95
N VAL A 220 25.11 -9.66 -1.51
CA VAL A 220 26.00 -10.58 -0.77
C VAL A 220 27.37 -9.93 -0.69
N GLN A 221 27.95 -9.87 0.51
CA GLN A 221 29.25 -9.24 0.67
C GLN A 221 30.33 -9.89 -0.21
N ASN A 222 30.97 -9.07 -1.04
CA ASN A 222 32.16 -9.47 -1.80
C ASN A 222 33.42 -8.96 -1.09
N ARG A 223 34.23 -9.87 -0.56
CA ARG A 223 35.46 -9.52 0.20
C ARG A 223 36.51 -8.77 -0.62
N ASN A 224 36.46 -8.89 -1.95
CA ASN A 224 37.42 -8.28 -2.87
C ASN A 224 36.91 -6.95 -3.46
N GLU A 225 35.71 -6.51 -3.10
CA GLU A 225 35.10 -5.29 -3.62
C GLU A 225 34.62 -4.43 -2.44
N SER A 226 35.17 -3.23 -2.29
CA SER A 226 34.77 -2.31 -1.22
C SER A 226 33.51 -1.53 -1.56
N ASN A 227 33.20 -1.36 -2.86
CA ASN A 227 32.03 -0.65 -3.32
C ASN A 227 30.80 -1.55 -3.31
N LYS A 228 29.90 -1.34 -2.34
CA LYS A 228 28.65 -2.07 -2.17
C LYS A 228 27.77 -2.12 -3.43
N SER A 229 27.83 -1.10 -4.30
CA SER A 229 27.05 -1.11 -5.56
C SER A 229 27.44 -2.24 -6.52
N ARG A 230 28.65 -2.80 -6.37
CA ARG A 230 29.23 -3.89 -7.16
C ARG A 230 29.23 -5.25 -6.43
N TRP A 231 28.59 -5.31 -5.26
CA TRP A 231 28.31 -6.56 -4.55
C TRP A 231 27.15 -7.32 -5.21
#